data_AF-A0A3D2JY89-F1
#
_entry.id   AF-A0A3D2JY89-F1
#
_cell.length_a   1.000
_cell.length_b   1.000
_cell.length_c   1.000
_cell.angle_alpha   90.00
_cell.angle_beta   90.00
_cell.angle_gamma   90.00
#
_symmetry.space_group_name_H-M   'P 1'
#
loop_
_entity.id
_entity.type
_entity.pdbx_description
1 polymer ?
#
loop_
_entity_poly.entity_id
_entity_poly.type
_entity_poly.pdbx_seq_one_letter_code
_entity_poly.pdbx_strand_id
1 'polypeptide(L)'
;AEKTWLEQLLHPLIGQWLIQQIAASQSPYCILVSPLLLETSQAQLVDCVLVVDVEEGTQLERTLARDGGNEDTVRAIIAAQMSRAKRLEHADDVFYNEQAFKTVATQVLTLHNKYLKAAGAKQADE
;
A
#
# COMPACT_ATOMS: atom_id res chain seq x y z
N ALA A 1 -15.25 -8.46 21.10
CA ALA A 1 -14.39 -9.24 22.03
C ALA A 1 -13.44 -10.14 21.24
N GLU A 2 -13.97 -11.04 20.39
CA GLU A 2 -13.15 -12.00 19.63
C GLU A 2 -12.24 -11.33 18.57
N LYS A 3 -12.75 -10.36 17.81
CA LYS A 3 -11.96 -9.59 16.82
C LYS A 3 -10.71 -8.95 17.45
N THR A 4 -10.91 -8.23 18.56
CA THR A 4 -9.82 -7.54 19.28
C THR A 4 -8.79 -8.52 19.84
N TRP A 5 -9.24 -9.65 20.39
CA TRP A 5 -8.34 -10.69 20.87
C TRP A 5 -7.49 -11.28 19.74
N LEU A 6 -8.12 -11.57 18.59
CA LEU A 6 -7.43 -12.10 17.42
C LEU A 6 -6.40 -11.10 16.88
N GLU A 7 -6.77 -9.83 16.76
CA GLU A 7 -5.87 -8.74 16.36
C GLU A 7 -4.67 -8.65 17.31
N GLN A 8 -4.89 -8.67 18.63
CA GLN A 8 -3.82 -8.62 19.63
C GLN A 8 -2.84 -9.81 19.54
N LEU A 9 -3.34 -11.00 19.21
CA LEU A 9 -2.50 -12.18 19.00
C LEU A 9 -1.69 -12.08 17.70
N LEU A 10 -2.33 -11.67 16.62
CA LEU A 10 -1.72 -11.70 15.28
C LEU A 10 -0.80 -10.53 14.99
N HIS A 11 -1.11 -9.31 15.44
CA HIS A 11 -0.34 -8.11 15.09
C HIS A 11 1.16 -8.22 15.43
N PRO A 12 1.57 -8.68 16.64
CA PRO A 12 2.98 -8.84 16.96
C PRO A 12 3.68 -9.88 16.07
N LEU A 13 3.01 -11.00 15.80
CA LEU A 13 3.56 -12.10 14.99
C LEU A 13 3.75 -11.67 13.53
N ILE A 14 2.74 -11.01 12.96
CA ILE A 14 2.80 -10.47 11.59
C ILE A 14 3.88 -9.39 11.51
N GLY A 15 3.97 -8.50 12.51
CA GLY A 15 5.00 -7.46 12.56
C GLY A 15 6.42 -8.04 12.57
N GLN A 16 6.70 -9.02 13.44
CA GLN A 16 7.99 -9.69 13.47
C GLN A 16 8.30 -10.42 12.16
N TRP A 17 7.32 -11.10 11.59
CA TRP A 17 7.47 -11.78 10.30
C TRP A 17 7.80 -10.79 9.18
N LEU A 18 7.11 -9.65 9.09
CA LEU A 18 7.39 -8.60 8.10
C LEU A 18 8.82 -8.08 8.23
N ILE A 19 9.28 -7.78 9.45
CA ILE A 19 10.65 -7.31 9.70
C ILE A 19 11.67 -8.34 9.20
N GLN A 20 11.45 -9.63 9.50
CA GLN A 20 12.32 -10.71 9.03
C GLN A 20 12.34 -10.83 7.50
N GLN A 21 11.19 -10.70 6.84
CA GLN A 21 11.12 -10.76 5.38
C GLN A 21 11.78 -9.55 4.71
N ILE A 22 11.60 -8.34 5.25
CA ILE A 22 12.27 -7.13 4.78
C ILE A 22 13.78 -7.30 4.88
N ALA A 23 14.28 -7.74 6.04
CA ALA A 23 15.71 -7.95 6.27
C ALA A 23 16.30 -9.08 5.40
N ALA A 24 15.50 -10.07 5.02
CA ALA A 24 15.92 -11.17 4.16
C ALA A 24 15.90 -10.83 2.65
N SER A 25 15.37 -9.66 2.26
CA SER A 25 15.31 -9.25 0.86
C SER A 25 16.73 -9.05 0.30
N GLN A 26 17.01 -9.68 -0.84
CA GLN A 26 18.28 -9.52 -1.58
C GLN A 26 18.18 -8.50 -2.72
N SER A 27 16.98 -7.94 -2.94
CA SER A 27 16.78 -6.91 -3.96
C SER A 27 17.29 -5.56 -3.45
N PRO A 28 17.69 -4.62 -4.33
CA PRO A 28 18.16 -3.30 -3.92
C PRO A 28 17.16 -2.55 -3.02
N TYR A 29 15.87 -2.80 -3.21
CA TYR A 29 14.79 -2.36 -2.32
C TYR A 29 13.70 -3.45 -2.27
N CYS A 30 12.81 -3.38 -1.28
CA CYS A 30 11.64 -4.25 -1.18
C CYS A 30 10.35 -3.44 -1.27
N ILE A 31 9.24 -4.08 -1.66
CA ILE A 31 7.90 -3.48 -1.66
C ILE A 31 7.06 -4.17 -0.60
N LEU A 32 6.67 -3.43 0.43
CA LEU A 32 5.69 -3.88 1.41
C LEU A 32 4.30 -3.43 0.97
N VAL A 33 3.47 -4.38 0.52
CA VAL A 33 2.09 -4.11 0.11
C VAL A 33 1.16 -4.31 1.30
N SER A 34 0.55 -3.23 1.80
CA SER A 34 -0.36 -3.29 2.94
C SER A 34 -1.55 -2.34 2.73
N PRO A 35 -2.81 -2.84 2.80
CA PRO A 35 -4.00 -2.00 2.67
C PRO A 35 -4.19 -1.04 3.86
N LEU A 36 -3.55 -1.32 5.00
CA LEU A 36 -3.63 -0.55 6.23
C LEU A 36 -2.28 0.07 6.61
N LEU A 37 -1.39 0.26 5.63
CA LEU A 37 -0.02 0.76 5.86
C LEU A 37 -0.03 2.04 6.69
N LEU A 38 -0.85 3.01 6.29
CA LEU A 38 -0.98 4.33 6.90
C LEU A 38 -1.87 4.36 8.15
N GLU A 39 -2.58 3.27 8.42
CA GLU A 39 -3.49 3.14 9.56
C GLU A 39 -2.85 2.39 10.73
N THR A 40 -1.63 1.87 10.54
CA THR A 40 -0.91 1.05 11.51
C THR A 40 0.53 1.53 11.68
N SER A 41 1.26 0.97 12.64
CA SER A 41 2.69 1.25 12.82
C SER A 41 3.57 0.72 11.67
N GLN A 42 3.00 0.04 10.67
CA GLN A 42 3.75 -0.48 9.52
C GLN A 42 4.36 0.63 8.66
N ALA A 43 3.80 1.84 8.67
CA ALA A 43 4.40 2.99 8.01
C ALA A 43 5.82 3.31 8.52
N GLN A 44 6.17 2.87 9.73
CA GLN A 44 7.53 3.05 10.28
C GLN A 44 8.55 2.05 9.71
N LEU A 45 8.09 1.02 8.98
CA LEU A 45 8.94 -0.01 8.39
C LEU A 45 9.37 0.33 6.96
N VAL A 46 8.93 1.47 6.42
CA VAL A 46 9.19 1.87 5.03
C VAL A 46 9.93 3.19 4.96
N ASP A 47 10.79 3.32 3.96
CA ASP A 47 11.51 4.57 3.65
C ASP A 47 10.69 5.54 2.81
N CYS A 48 9.68 5.00 2.11
CA CYS A 48 8.85 5.74 1.17
C CYS A 48 7.46 5.10 1.07
N VAL A 49 6.44 5.93 0.98
CA VAL A 49 5.03 5.56 0.79
C VAL A 49 4.62 5.84 -0.65
N LEU A 50 4.30 4.77 -1.39
CA LEU A 50 3.65 4.84 -2.70
C LEU A 50 2.15 4.57 -2.55
N VAL A 51 1.31 5.56 -2.87
CA VAL A 51 -0.15 5.37 -2.91
C VAL A 51 -0.59 5.07 -4.34
N VAL A 52 -1.25 3.94 -4.53
CA VAL A 52 -1.97 3.61 -5.77
C VAL A 52 -3.39 4.16 -5.68
N ASP A 53 -3.64 5.26 -6.39
CA ASP A 53 -4.88 6.02 -6.29
C ASP A 53 -5.82 5.77 -7.47
N VAL A 54 -7.12 5.75 -7.15
CA VAL A 54 -8.26 5.75 -8.07
C VAL A 54 -9.42 6.48 -7.40
N GLU A 55 -10.29 7.10 -8.19
CA GLU A 55 -11.53 7.69 -7.71
C GLU A 55 -12.42 6.66 -7.01
N GLU A 56 -13.21 7.11 -6.02
CA GLU A 56 -14.11 6.24 -5.27
C GLU A 56 -15.15 5.56 -6.16
N GLY A 57 -15.60 6.23 -7.22
CA GLY A 57 -16.49 5.64 -8.23
C GLY A 57 -15.86 4.43 -8.91
N THR A 58 -14.59 4.53 -9.29
CA THR A 58 -13.84 3.41 -9.87
C THR A 58 -13.58 2.29 -8.87
N GLN A 59 -13.35 2.59 -7.59
CA GLN A 59 -13.23 1.58 -6.53
C GLN A 59 -14.53 0.76 -6.41
N LEU A 60 -15.66 1.46 -6.38
CA LEU A 60 -16.99 0.84 -6.31
C LEU A 60 -17.24 -0.05 -7.53
N GLU A 61 -17.06 0.49 -8.73
CA GLU A 61 -17.29 -0.23 -10.00
C GLU A 61 -16.44 -1.51 -10.06
N ARG A 62 -15.14 -1.41 -9.80
CA ARG A 62 -14.21 -2.55 -9.87
C ARG A 62 -14.51 -3.60 -8.80
N THR A 63 -14.93 -3.19 -7.61
CA THR A 63 -15.24 -4.13 -6.52
C THR A 63 -16.53 -4.90 -6.83
N LEU A 64 -17.57 -4.21 -7.30
CA LEU A 64 -18.83 -4.85 -7.72
C LEU A 64 -18.61 -5.79 -8.90
N ALA A 65 -17.80 -5.39 -9.89
CA ALA A 65 -17.49 -6.24 -11.04
C ALA A 65 -16.71 -7.51 -10.66
N ARG A 66 -15.83 -7.44 -9.65
CA ARG A 66 -14.98 -8.55 -9.21
C ARG A 66 -15.70 -9.51 -8.26
N ASP A 67 -16.30 -8.97 -7.21
CA ASP A 67 -16.81 -9.76 -6.08
C ASP A 67 -18.34 -9.92 -6.10
N GLY A 68 -19.03 -9.16 -6.97
CA GLY A 68 -20.47 -9.00 -6.90
C GLY A 68 -20.91 -8.31 -5.60
N GLY A 69 -22.16 -8.53 -5.20
CA GLY A 69 -22.68 -8.07 -3.91
C GLY A 69 -23.50 -6.77 -3.98
N ASN A 70 -23.72 -6.17 -2.81
CA ASN A 70 -24.53 -4.98 -2.64
C ASN A 70 -23.64 -3.72 -2.65
N GLU A 71 -24.02 -2.73 -3.46
CA GLU A 71 -23.39 -1.41 -3.53
C GLU A 71 -23.23 -0.76 -2.15
N ASP A 72 -24.26 -0.79 -1.30
CA ASP A 72 -24.26 -0.21 0.04
C ASP A 72 -23.16 -0.83 0.92
N THR A 73 -22.96 -2.14 0.81
CA THR A 73 -21.91 -2.85 1.53
C THR A 73 -20.53 -2.41 1.06
N VAL A 74 -20.32 -2.29 -0.25
CA VAL A 74 -19.04 -1.82 -0.81
C VAL A 74 -18.75 -0.39 -0.38
N ARG A 75 -19.75 0.50 -0.42
CA ARG A 75 -19.64 1.87 0.08
C ARG A 75 -19.28 1.91 1.57
N ALA A 76 -19.88 1.04 2.39
CA ALA A 76 -19.53 0.93 3.80
C ALA A 76 -18.08 0.46 4.02
N ILE A 77 -17.59 -0.47 3.19
CA ILE A 77 -16.18 -0.91 3.24
C ILE A 77 -15.23 0.24 2.89
N ILE A 78 -15.51 0.96 1.81
CA ILE A 78 -14.70 2.13 1.39
C ILE A 78 -14.70 3.19 2.49
N ALA A 79 -15.86 3.46 3.10
CA ALA A 79 -16.01 4.45 4.16
C ALA A 79 -15.34 4.05 5.49
N ALA A 80 -15.11 2.76 5.73
CA ALA A 80 -14.41 2.27 6.91
C ALA A 80 -12.88 2.46 6.85
N GLN A 81 -12.33 2.75 5.67
CA GLN A 81 -10.90 2.97 5.45
C GLN A 81 -10.52 4.44 5.62
N MET A 82 -9.22 4.72 5.77
CA MET A 82 -8.70 6.10 5.72
C MET A 82 -9.14 6.80 4.43
N SER A 83 -9.63 8.03 4.55
CA SER A 83 -10.13 8.79 3.40
C SER A 83 -9.06 9.02 2.34
N ARG A 84 -9.48 9.10 1.06
CA ARG A 84 -8.58 9.35 -0.08
C ARG A 84 -7.66 10.55 0.15
N ALA A 85 -8.23 11.68 0.59
CA ALA A 85 -7.46 12.90 0.84
C ALA A 85 -6.33 12.70 1.86
N LYS A 86 -6.62 11.99 2.96
CA LYS A 86 -5.60 11.67 3.98
C LYS A 86 -4.53 10.73 3.45
N ARG A 87 -4.90 9.71 2.66
CA ARG A 87 -3.90 8.81 2.05
C ARG A 87 -2.94 9.57 1.15
N LEU A 88 -3.45 10.47 0.31
CA LEU A 88 -2.65 11.28 -0.61
C LEU A 88 -1.74 12.27 0.14
N GLU A 89 -2.17 12.80 1.29
CA GLU A 89 -1.34 13.68 2.12
C GLU A 89 -0.10 12.99 2.69
N HIS A 90 -0.20 11.68 2.97
CA HIS A 90 0.90 10.87 3.54
C HIS A 90 1.72 10.16 2.45
N ALA A 91 1.47 10.43 1.18
CA ALA A 91 2.16 9.78 0.07
C ALA A 91 3.42 10.56 -0.32
N ASP A 92 4.56 9.88 -0.43
CA ASP A 92 5.75 10.43 -1.07
C ASP A 92 5.63 10.40 -2.59
N ASP A 93 4.97 9.36 -3.11
CA ASP A 93 4.66 9.17 -4.52
C ASP A 93 3.22 8.70 -4.71
N VAL A 94 2.58 9.14 -5.79
CA VAL A 94 1.22 8.74 -6.15
C VAL A 94 1.23 8.09 -7.54
N PHE A 95 0.68 6.89 -7.63
CA PHE A 95 0.43 6.19 -8.88
C PHE A 95 -1.06 6.25 -9.20
N TYR A 96 -1.44 7.00 -10.23
CA TYR A 96 -2.85 7.11 -10.65
C TYR A 96 -3.24 5.95 -11.57
N ASN A 97 -4.02 5.00 -11.05
CA ASN A 97 -4.40 3.76 -11.74
C ASN A 97 -5.74 3.86 -12.52
N GLU A 98 -5.97 5.05 -13.08
CA GLU A 98 -7.08 5.36 -13.99
C GLU A 98 -6.61 5.55 -15.43
N GLN A 99 -5.30 5.68 -15.62
CA GLN A 99 -4.72 5.82 -16.95
C GLN A 99 -4.83 4.51 -17.74
N ALA A 100 -4.69 4.63 -19.06
CA ALA A 100 -4.71 3.47 -19.94
C ALA A 100 -3.64 2.45 -19.54
N PHE A 101 -4.01 1.17 -19.43
CA PHE A 101 -3.13 0.08 -18.98
C PHE A 101 -1.75 0.05 -19.68
N LYS A 102 -1.70 0.45 -20.96
CA LYS A 102 -0.45 0.57 -21.74
C LYS A 102 0.59 1.53 -21.14
N THR A 103 0.18 2.49 -20.30
CA THR A 103 1.09 3.46 -19.64
C THR A 103 1.62 2.95 -18.30
N VAL A 104 1.05 1.87 -17.75
CA VAL A 104 1.44 1.31 -16.44
C VAL A 104 2.90 0.90 -16.44
N ALA A 105 3.34 0.16 -17.46
CA ALA A 105 4.73 -0.31 -17.54
C ALA A 105 5.74 0.84 -17.50
N THR A 106 5.48 1.92 -18.25
CA THR A 106 6.35 3.09 -18.27
C THR A 106 6.40 3.80 -16.92
N GLN A 107 5.25 3.99 -16.27
CA GLN A 107 5.17 4.64 -14.95
C GLN A 107 5.86 3.81 -13.86
N VAL A 108 5.67 2.49 -13.89
CA VAL A 108 6.35 1.57 -12.98
C VAL A 108 7.87 1.64 -13.19
N LEU A 109 8.36 1.68 -14.43
CA LEU A 109 9.78 1.83 -14.72
C LEU A 109 10.35 3.16 -14.22
N THR A 110 9.59 4.25 -14.32
CA THR A 110 10.00 5.55 -13.75
C THR A 110 10.16 5.47 -12.23
N LEU A 111 9.17 4.91 -11.52
CA LEU A 111 9.24 4.74 -10.06
C LEU A 111 10.36 3.76 -9.66
N HIS A 112 10.50 2.64 -10.37
CA HIS A 112 11.56 1.68 -10.14
C HIS A 112 12.95 2.34 -10.22
N ASN A 113 13.23 3.12 -11.27
CA ASN A 113 14.49 3.83 -11.41
C ASN A 113 14.70 4.88 -10.32
N LYS A 114 13.64 5.54 -9.85
CA LYS A 114 13.70 6.46 -8.69
C LYS A 114 14.13 5.71 -7.43
N TYR A 115 13.49 4.57 -7.15
CA TYR A 115 13.77 3.78 -5.94
C TYR A 115 15.12 3.08 -5.97
N LEU A 116 15.59 2.61 -7.13
CA LEU A 116 16.97 2.11 -7.27
C LEU A 116 18.02 3.17 -6.88
N LYS A 117 17.82 4.42 -7.30
CA LYS A 117 18.72 5.52 -6.95
C LYS A 117 18.67 5.84 -5.45
N ALA A 118 17.47 5.89 -4.86
CA ALA A 118 17.30 6.14 -3.44
C ALA A 118 17.95 5.03 -2.58
N ALA A 119 17.74 3.77 -2.95
CA ALA A 119 18.35 2.63 -2.28
C ALA A 119 19.89 2.63 -2.38
N GLY A 120 20.44 2.93 -3.55
CA GLY A 120 21.89 3.02 -3.76
C GLY A 120 22.54 4.18 -3.00
N ALA A 121 21.84 5.31 -2.83
CA ALA A 121 22.32 6.43 -2.02
C ALA A 121 22.35 6.07 -0.52
N LYS A 122 21.30 5.41 -0.02
CA LYS A 122 21.21 5.01 1.39
C LYS A 122 22.29 4.00 1.80
N GLN A 123 22.65 3.06 0.92
CA GLN A 123 23.75 2.12 1.15
C GLN A 123 25.14 2.79 1.19
N ALA A 124 25.28 4.01 0.68
CA ALA A 124 26.55 4.74 0.72
C ALA A 124 26.71 5.59 1.99
N ASP A 125 25.61 5.88 2.69
CA ASP A 125 25.56 6.69 3.92
C ASP A 125 25.61 5.84 5.21
N GLU A 126 25.46 4.52 5.10
CA GLU A 126 25.60 3.50 6.18
C GLU A 126 27.01 2.88 6.22
#